data_AF-A0A7X0RLB4-F1
#
_entry.id   AF-A0A7X0RLB4-F1
#
_cell.length_a   1.000
_cell.length_b   1.000
_cell.length_c   1.000
_cell.angle_alpha   90.00
_cell.angle_beta   90.00
_cell.angle_gamma   90.00
#
_symmetry.space_group_name_H-M   'P 1'
#
loop_
_entity.id
_entity.type
_entity.pdbx_description
1 polymer ?
#
loop_
_entity_poly.entity_id
_entity_poly.type
_entity_poly.pdbx_seq_one_letter_code
_entity_poly.pdbx_strand_id
1 'polypeptide(L)'
;MREREPDWYARLKGNPVREPGFTEAQMSRIERRAWGDAQMRNMIEDRRSSRGRRSNRLRASAAVALIVIVGLTALWRFGGTGSHVAEPPAPSQIATAPGPNGGATQNPQSDWGEAINPERLEGTLGDQLPFSTEDVEEITVQPPRSGPVLTVPKARMYVLLQNLNGLDLKAARMPEGQGPEYYMGSSDSSTLIFKASGKNYTLDYDPASNTYGIIGGKGTRFYADDQVWLFLQSLLNSGSVWADYGDLTEQGRVEAENSSGNGEPNNKSYKPDRLQVSGRDYNAWEQQFLVLSSGIRYCDSSLGTSGFIQMIGQGNEPDVLRLGQTIVFATDANRTSDGIGVGLTADEVVRKLGEPNAKTDTKWSYRIGDYLKFHLLFEQGKVRFMVLTMPA
;
A
#
# COMPACT_ATOMS: atom_id res chain seq x y z
N MET A 1 -4.33 -2.89 -41.48
CA MET A 1 -4.78 -4.29 -41.32
C MET A 1 -4.60 -4.66 -39.84
N ARG A 2 -5.65 -5.17 -39.21
CA ARG A 2 -5.68 -5.54 -37.79
C ARG A 2 -5.41 -7.04 -37.69
N GLU A 3 -4.22 -7.46 -37.29
CA GLU A 3 -4.05 -8.81 -36.74
C GLU A 3 -4.62 -8.78 -35.32
N ARG A 4 -5.81 -9.34 -35.16
CA ARG A 4 -6.60 -9.21 -33.94
C ARG A 4 -6.21 -10.24 -32.87
N GLU A 5 -5.47 -11.29 -33.24
CA GLU A 5 -4.79 -12.20 -32.33
C GLU A 5 -3.57 -12.75 -33.08
N PRO A 6 -2.33 -12.50 -32.63
CA PRO A 6 -1.16 -13.10 -33.26
C PRO A 6 -1.18 -14.62 -33.06
N ASP A 7 -0.78 -15.40 -34.08
CA ASP A 7 -0.90 -16.87 -34.12
C ASP A 7 -0.34 -17.61 -32.88
N TRP A 8 0.61 -17.01 -32.18
CA TRP A 8 1.15 -17.57 -30.93
C TRP A 8 0.11 -17.61 -29.80
N TYR A 9 -0.88 -16.71 -29.79
CA TYR A 9 -1.95 -16.64 -28.79
C TYR A 9 -2.95 -17.80 -28.94
N ALA A 10 -3.20 -18.24 -30.18
CA ALA A 10 -4.02 -19.43 -30.46
C ALA A 10 -3.33 -20.72 -29.97
N ARG A 11 -1.98 -20.76 -29.99
CA ARG A 11 -1.19 -21.92 -29.52
C ARG A 11 -1.24 -22.09 -28.00
N LEU A 12 -1.48 -21.01 -27.23
CA LEU A 12 -1.63 -21.07 -25.77
C LEU A 12 -2.99 -21.64 -25.29
N LYS A 13 -4.02 -21.66 -26.16
CA LYS A 13 -5.31 -22.30 -25.84
C LYS A 13 -5.29 -23.83 -26.00
N GLY A 14 -4.23 -24.39 -26.61
CA GLY A 14 -3.95 -25.82 -26.58
C GLY A 14 -3.26 -26.20 -25.28
N ASN A 15 -3.50 -27.41 -24.77
CA ASN A 15 -2.98 -27.90 -23.49
C ASN A 15 -1.42 -27.87 -23.47
N PRO A 16 -0.76 -26.83 -22.91
CA PRO A 16 0.66 -26.55 -23.15
C PRO A 16 1.57 -27.48 -22.32
N VAL A 17 0.99 -28.20 -21.37
CA VAL A 17 1.67 -29.07 -20.39
C VAL A 17 2.33 -30.30 -21.03
N ARG A 18 2.09 -30.56 -22.33
CA ARG A 18 2.63 -31.73 -23.04
C ARG A 18 3.80 -31.43 -23.98
N GLU A 19 4.22 -30.17 -24.15
CA GLU A 19 5.40 -29.85 -24.96
C GLU A 19 6.68 -29.88 -24.10
N PRO A 20 7.68 -30.73 -24.44
CA PRO A 20 8.96 -30.75 -23.74
C PRO A 20 9.66 -29.39 -23.87
N GLY A 21 9.82 -28.68 -22.75
CA GLY A 21 10.51 -27.38 -22.70
C GLY A 21 9.63 -26.15 -22.53
N PHE A 22 8.32 -26.33 -22.31
CA PHE A 22 7.39 -25.24 -21.94
C PHE A 22 7.05 -25.32 -20.44
N THR A 23 7.88 -24.69 -19.61
CA THR A 23 7.77 -24.67 -18.16
C THR A 23 6.80 -23.59 -17.66
N GLU A 24 6.27 -23.76 -16.45
CA GLU A 24 5.43 -22.76 -15.76
C GLU A 24 6.11 -21.41 -15.61
N ALA A 25 7.44 -21.41 -15.42
CA ALA A 25 8.25 -20.19 -15.39
C ALA A 25 8.25 -19.45 -16.75
N GLN A 26 8.24 -20.18 -17.87
CA GLN A 26 8.13 -19.58 -19.20
C GLN A 26 6.72 -19.06 -19.48
N MET A 27 5.66 -19.79 -19.06
CA MET A 27 4.28 -19.28 -19.15
C MET A 27 4.10 -17.99 -18.35
N SER A 28 4.55 -17.98 -17.10
CA SER A 28 4.52 -16.79 -16.24
C SER A 28 5.31 -15.62 -16.84
N ARG A 29 6.41 -15.88 -17.55
CA ARG A 29 7.19 -14.86 -18.26
C ARG A 29 6.47 -14.32 -19.50
N ILE A 30 5.79 -15.19 -20.24
CA ILE A 30 5.00 -14.81 -21.43
C ILE A 30 3.79 -13.98 -21.01
N GLU A 31 3.06 -14.42 -19.99
CA GLU A 31 1.94 -13.68 -19.41
C GLU A 31 2.41 -12.29 -18.96
N ARG A 32 3.48 -12.18 -18.17
CA ARG A 32 3.99 -10.86 -17.73
C ARG A 32 4.38 -9.94 -18.89
N ARG A 33 4.97 -10.46 -19.97
CA ARG A 33 5.26 -9.65 -21.17
C ARG A 33 3.98 -9.23 -21.89
N ALA A 34 3.01 -10.13 -22.03
CA ALA A 34 1.71 -9.81 -22.62
C ALA A 34 0.96 -8.76 -21.78
N TRP A 35 1.03 -8.84 -20.46
CA TRP A 35 0.48 -7.85 -19.52
C TRP A 35 1.20 -6.50 -19.61
N GLY A 36 2.54 -6.48 -19.65
CA GLY A 36 3.32 -5.24 -19.85
C GLY A 36 3.01 -4.56 -21.19
N ASP A 37 2.89 -5.34 -22.26
CA ASP A 37 2.52 -4.83 -23.58
C ASP A 37 1.06 -4.40 -23.67
N ALA A 38 0.15 -5.04 -22.92
CA ALA A 38 -1.25 -4.65 -22.82
C ALA A 38 -1.41 -3.37 -21.99
N GLN A 39 -0.68 -3.22 -20.89
CA GLN A 39 -0.66 -2.02 -20.07
C GLN A 39 -0.11 -0.82 -20.83
N MET A 40 0.98 -1.00 -21.60
CA MET A 40 1.48 0.04 -22.51
C MET A 40 0.48 0.40 -23.60
N ARG A 41 -0.22 -0.58 -24.19
CA ARG A 41 -1.26 -0.32 -25.19
C ARG A 41 -2.46 0.42 -24.60
N ASN A 42 -2.93 0.02 -23.43
CA ASN A 42 -4.03 0.68 -22.74
C ASN A 42 -3.65 2.12 -22.35
N MET A 43 -2.41 2.38 -21.90
CA MET A 43 -1.93 3.75 -21.66
C MET A 43 -1.92 4.61 -22.94
N ILE A 44 -1.57 4.03 -24.10
CA ILE A 44 -1.57 4.74 -25.38
C ILE A 44 -3.00 5.01 -25.87
N GLU A 45 -3.93 4.07 -25.64
CA GLU A 45 -5.35 4.22 -26.00
C GLU A 45 -6.08 5.20 -25.05
N ASP A 46 -5.79 5.17 -23.75
CA ASP A 46 -6.35 6.11 -22.76
C ASP A 46 -5.85 7.54 -22.95
N ARG A 47 -4.62 7.74 -23.44
CA ARG A 47 -4.14 9.06 -23.90
C ARG A 47 -4.91 9.60 -25.09
N ARG A 48 -5.57 8.75 -25.90
CA ARG A 48 -6.40 9.17 -27.03
C ARG A 48 -7.87 9.36 -26.65
N SER A 49 -8.37 8.63 -25.64
CA SER A 49 -9.78 8.69 -25.21
C SER A 49 -10.06 9.72 -24.10
N SER A 50 -9.05 10.08 -23.29
CA SER A 50 -9.20 10.98 -22.11
C SER A 50 -9.41 12.46 -22.44
N ARG A 51 -9.20 12.91 -23.68
CA ARG A 51 -9.44 14.31 -24.08
C ARG A 51 -10.93 14.71 -24.14
N GLY A 52 -11.87 13.78 -23.94
CA GLY A 52 -13.30 14.05 -24.16
C GLY A 52 -14.29 13.73 -23.03
N ARG A 53 -13.91 13.12 -21.89
CA ARG A 53 -14.93 12.57 -20.94
C ARG A 53 -14.70 12.72 -19.43
N ARG A 54 -13.63 13.39 -18.97
CA ARG A 54 -13.30 13.46 -17.53
C ARG A 54 -13.76 14.74 -16.78
N SER A 55 -14.83 15.43 -17.19
CA SER A 55 -15.28 16.64 -16.46
C SER A 55 -16.39 16.45 -15.42
N ASN A 56 -17.12 15.32 -15.37
CA ASN A 56 -18.41 15.29 -14.63
C ASN A 56 -18.55 14.27 -13.49
N ARG A 57 -17.52 13.51 -13.08
CA ARG A 57 -17.68 12.48 -12.02
C ARG A 57 -16.82 12.67 -10.75
N LEU A 58 -16.01 13.72 -10.68
CA LEU A 58 -15.14 14.00 -9.52
C LEU A 58 -15.57 15.21 -8.68
N ARG A 59 -16.82 15.68 -8.84
CA ARG A 59 -17.36 16.84 -8.09
C ARG A 59 -18.32 16.48 -6.95
N ALA A 60 -18.54 15.19 -6.64
CA ALA A 60 -19.52 14.78 -5.62
C ALA A 60 -18.92 14.34 -4.27
N SER A 61 -17.61 14.13 -4.15
CA SER A 61 -16.98 13.61 -2.91
C SER A 61 -16.17 14.62 -2.10
N ALA A 62 -16.16 15.90 -2.47
CA ALA A 62 -15.36 16.95 -1.80
C ALA A 62 -16.17 17.92 -0.93
N ALA A 63 -17.45 17.67 -0.66
CA ALA A 63 -18.35 18.66 -0.03
C ALA A 63 -18.86 18.33 1.39
N VAL A 64 -18.42 17.25 2.05
CA VAL A 64 -18.94 16.88 3.39
C VAL A 64 -17.87 16.91 4.51
N ALA A 65 -16.58 17.08 4.19
CA ALA A 65 -15.52 17.12 5.20
C ALA A 65 -15.33 18.48 5.93
N LEU A 66 -16.29 19.42 5.85
CA LEU A 66 -16.09 20.82 6.29
C LEU A 66 -17.08 21.33 7.36
N ILE A 67 -17.82 20.46 8.06
CA ILE A 67 -18.78 20.92 9.11
C ILE A 67 -18.50 20.38 10.53
N VAL A 68 -17.55 19.46 10.75
CA VAL A 68 -17.30 18.93 12.12
C VAL A 68 -16.10 19.58 12.84
N ILE A 69 -15.28 20.41 12.18
CA ILE A 69 -14.03 20.95 12.77
C ILE A 69 -14.18 22.36 13.40
N VAL A 70 -15.37 22.97 13.39
CA VAL A 70 -15.60 24.29 14.04
C VAL A 70 -16.03 24.16 15.52
N GLY A 71 -16.27 22.95 16.04
CA GLY A 71 -16.82 22.75 17.39
C GLY A 71 -15.84 22.54 18.55
N LEU A 72 -14.53 22.34 18.31
CA LEU A 72 -13.62 21.81 19.35
C LEU A 72 -12.43 22.70 19.75
N THR A 73 -12.34 23.95 19.27
CA THR A 73 -11.26 24.88 19.64
C THR A 73 -11.56 25.77 20.86
N ALA A 74 -12.62 25.51 21.63
CA ALA A 74 -13.06 26.39 22.72
C ALA A 74 -12.79 25.91 24.16
N LEU A 75 -12.11 24.79 24.42
CA LEU A 75 -12.01 24.23 25.80
C LEU A 75 -10.61 23.89 26.33
N TRP A 76 -9.53 24.39 25.73
CA TRP A 76 -8.15 24.13 26.22
C TRP A 76 -7.39 25.35 26.75
N ARG A 77 -8.09 26.35 27.25
CA ARG A 77 -7.51 27.39 28.11
C ARG A 77 -8.32 27.47 29.40
N PHE A 78 -7.91 26.74 30.44
CA PHE A 78 -7.88 27.17 31.84
C PHE A 78 -7.53 25.99 32.77
N GLY A 79 -6.50 26.20 33.61
CA GLY A 79 -6.16 25.40 34.80
C GLY A 79 -5.03 24.39 34.56
N GLY A 80 -3.92 24.36 35.29
CA GLY A 80 -3.56 25.04 36.52
C GLY A 80 -2.43 24.22 37.15
N THR A 81 -1.37 24.91 37.54
CA THR A 81 -0.16 24.40 38.19
C THR A 81 -0.45 23.75 39.54
N GLY A 82 0.21 22.62 39.85
CA GLY A 82 0.22 22.04 41.18
C GLY A 82 1.16 20.84 41.31
N SER A 83 2.42 21.11 41.63
CA SER A 83 3.45 20.14 42.03
C SER A 83 3.18 19.58 43.43
N HIS A 84 3.11 18.26 43.57
CA HIS A 84 3.35 17.57 44.84
C HIS A 84 4.19 16.31 44.62
N VAL A 85 5.33 16.30 45.31
CA VAL A 85 6.23 15.17 45.56
C VAL A 85 5.58 14.26 46.60
N ALA A 86 5.58 12.94 46.36
CA ALA A 86 5.50 11.94 47.42
C ALA A 86 6.15 10.61 46.98
N GLU A 87 6.86 10.01 47.92
CA GLU A 87 7.79 8.87 47.87
C GLU A 87 7.22 7.50 47.43
N PRO A 88 8.11 6.55 47.06
CA PRO A 88 7.76 5.18 46.72
C PRO A 88 7.73 4.28 47.98
N PRO A 89 6.87 3.25 48.05
CA PRO A 89 7.08 2.14 48.95
C PRO A 89 7.85 0.99 48.27
N ALA A 90 8.77 0.45 49.06
CA ALA A 90 9.68 -0.66 48.80
C ALA A 90 8.95 -2.04 48.88
N PRO A 91 9.64 -3.17 48.58
CA PRO A 91 9.06 -4.40 48.06
C PRO A 91 8.69 -5.43 49.14
N SER A 92 7.80 -6.36 48.77
CA SER A 92 7.87 -7.82 49.01
C SER A 92 6.46 -8.42 49.11
N GLN A 93 6.19 -9.51 48.37
CA GLN A 93 6.06 -10.86 48.96
C GLN A 93 5.69 -11.89 47.88
N ILE A 94 6.48 -12.96 47.83
CA ILE A 94 6.20 -14.19 47.10
C ILE A 94 5.18 -14.98 47.92
N ALA A 95 4.08 -15.42 47.30
CA ALA A 95 3.19 -16.43 47.85
C ALA A 95 2.77 -17.43 46.76
N THR A 96 3.33 -18.64 46.91
CA THR A 96 2.83 -19.99 46.59
C THR A 96 1.61 -20.18 45.68
N ALA A 97 1.82 -21.05 44.68
CA ALA A 97 0.81 -21.70 43.85
C ALA A 97 -0.14 -22.64 44.62
N PRO A 98 -1.37 -22.82 44.11
CA PRO A 98 -2.05 -24.12 44.10
C PRO A 98 -2.29 -24.60 42.65
N GLY A 99 -2.16 -25.93 42.47
CA GLY A 99 -2.20 -26.65 41.20
C GLY A 99 -3.59 -26.82 40.55
N PRO A 100 -3.72 -27.80 39.64
CA PRO A 100 -4.31 -27.63 38.32
C PRO A 100 -5.82 -27.86 38.32
N ASN A 101 -6.59 -26.82 37.99
CA ASN A 101 -7.99 -26.98 37.63
C ASN A 101 -8.14 -26.79 36.13
N GLY A 102 -8.65 -27.82 35.47
CA GLY A 102 -8.98 -27.83 34.05
C GLY A 102 -10.03 -26.77 33.74
N GLY A 103 -9.56 -25.62 33.27
CA GLY A 103 -10.36 -24.71 32.48
C GLY A 103 -10.31 -25.18 31.04
N ALA A 104 -11.46 -25.53 30.48
CA ALA A 104 -11.63 -25.68 29.04
C ALA A 104 -10.99 -24.46 28.36
N THR A 105 -10.09 -24.71 27.42
CA THR A 105 -9.52 -23.71 26.53
C THR A 105 -10.67 -23.10 25.74
N GLN A 106 -11.25 -22.01 26.26
CA GLN A 106 -12.14 -21.16 25.47
C GLN A 106 -11.29 -20.59 24.34
N ASN A 107 -11.69 -20.90 23.12
CA ASN A 107 -11.04 -20.40 21.93
C ASN A 107 -11.17 -18.85 21.95
N PRO A 108 -10.07 -18.07 22.05
CA PRO A 108 -10.13 -16.62 22.25
C PRO A 108 -10.82 -15.85 21.11
N GLN A 109 -11.12 -16.53 20.00
CA GLN A 109 -11.66 -15.98 18.77
C GLN A 109 -13.16 -15.62 18.84
N SER A 110 -13.91 -16.08 19.85
CA SER A 110 -15.36 -15.82 19.95
C SER A 110 -15.72 -14.38 20.32
N ASP A 111 -14.76 -13.57 20.76
CA ASP A 111 -14.99 -12.19 21.22
C ASP A 111 -14.64 -11.11 20.17
N TRP A 112 -14.26 -11.53 18.96
CA TRP A 112 -13.62 -10.65 17.98
C TRP A 112 -14.62 -10.03 17.03
N GLY A 113 -15.85 -10.55 17.02
CA GLY A 113 -16.94 -10.07 16.18
C GLY A 113 -17.34 -11.05 15.08
N GLU A 114 -18.25 -10.60 14.24
CA GLU A 114 -18.81 -11.37 13.13
C GLU A 114 -17.88 -11.32 11.92
N ALA A 115 -17.58 -12.47 11.32
CA ALA A 115 -16.76 -12.48 10.11
C ALA A 115 -17.48 -11.84 8.92
N ILE A 116 -16.77 -11.01 8.16
CA ILE A 116 -17.28 -10.44 6.91
C ILE A 116 -17.53 -11.58 5.92
N ASN A 117 -18.80 -11.76 5.59
CA ASN A 117 -19.29 -12.91 4.84
C ASN A 117 -20.33 -12.47 3.79
N PRO A 118 -19.89 -11.92 2.63
CA PRO A 118 -20.78 -11.46 1.58
C PRO A 118 -21.56 -12.64 0.97
N GLU A 119 -22.84 -12.42 0.67
CA GLU A 119 -23.76 -13.44 0.13
C GLU A 119 -23.36 -13.91 -1.28
N ARG A 120 -22.66 -13.07 -2.03
CA ARG A 120 -22.17 -13.34 -3.40
C ARG A 120 -20.70 -12.91 -3.52
N LEU A 121 -20.01 -13.42 -4.53
CA LEU A 121 -18.60 -13.10 -4.80
C LEU A 121 -18.42 -12.41 -6.16
N GLU A 122 -19.32 -11.46 -6.45
CA GLU A 122 -19.34 -10.70 -7.70
C GLU A 122 -19.58 -9.22 -7.41
N GLY A 123 -19.06 -8.33 -8.26
CA GLY A 123 -19.16 -6.88 -8.06
C GLY A 123 -18.14 -6.37 -7.02
N THR A 124 -18.43 -5.21 -6.44
CA THR A 124 -17.59 -4.57 -5.42
C THR A 124 -17.88 -5.17 -4.04
N LEU A 125 -16.83 -5.35 -3.22
CA LEU A 125 -16.98 -5.80 -1.84
C LEU A 125 -17.72 -4.76 -0.98
N GLY A 126 -17.49 -3.46 -1.22
CA GLY A 126 -18.15 -2.36 -0.50
C GLY A 126 -19.67 -2.45 -0.47
N ASP A 127 -20.28 -2.82 -1.59
CA ASP A 127 -21.75 -2.98 -1.74
C ASP A 127 -22.32 -4.18 -0.96
N GLN A 128 -21.44 -4.99 -0.36
CA GLN A 128 -21.76 -6.28 0.26
C GLN A 128 -21.23 -6.37 1.70
N LEU A 129 -20.63 -5.30 2.21
CA LEU A 129 -20.21 -5.22 3.61
C LEU A 129 -21.45 -5.22 4.51
N PRO A 130 -21.40 -5.88 5.68
CA PRO A 130 -22.49 -5.85 6.66
C PRO A 130 -22.59 -4.53 7.44
N PHE A 131 -21.80 -3.52 7.05
CA PHE A 131 -21.73 -2.19 7.64
C PHE A 131 -21.38 -1.15 6.56
N SER A 132 -21.72 0.12 6.78
CA SER A 132 -21.22 1.23 5.97
C SER A 132 -19.77 1.54 6.35
N THR A 133 -18.89 1.74 5.36
CA THR A 133 -17.51 2.16 5.62
C THR A 133 -17.41 3.53 6.30
N GLU A 134 -18.44 4.37 6.18
CA GLU A 134 -18.56 5.66 6.86
C GLU A 134 -18.88 5.53 8.37
N ASP A 135 -19.46 4.40 8.79
CA ASP A 135 -19.85 4.12 10.18
C ASP A 135 -18.72 3.47 10.99
N VAL A 136 -17.55 3.23 10.38
CA VAL A 136 -16.43 2.58 11.05
C VAL A 136 -15.74 3.55 12.00
N GLU A 137 -15.81 3.26 13.29
CA GLU A 137 -15.29 4.10 14.38
C GLU A 137 -13.81 3.83 14.67
N GLU A 138 -13.40 2.57 14.51
CA GLU A 138 -12.08 2.05 14.85
C GLU A 138 -11.74 0.83 14.01
N ILE A 139 -10.47 0.69 13.66
CA ILE A 139 -9.91 -0.53 13.09
C ILE A 139 -8.74 -0.97 13.96
N THR A 140 -8.71 -2.23 14.33
CA THR A 140 -7.55 -2.85 14.98
C THR A 140 -7.05 -4.03 14.15
N VAL A 141 -5.78 -4.36 14.30
CA VAL A 141 -5.12 -5.49 13.65
C VAL A 141 -4.59 -6.40 14.73
N GLN A 142 -5.04 -7.64 14.71
CA GLN A 142 -4.38 -8.70 15.43
C GLN A 142 -3.28 -9.33 14.54
N PRO A 143 -2.02 -9.37 15.00
CA PRO A 143 -0.97 -10.13 14.33
C PRO A 143 -1.12 -11.66 14.48
N PRO A 144 -0.56 -12.45 13.53
CA PRO A 144 -0.52 -13.91 13.64
C PRO A 144 0.33 -14.26 14.87
N ARG A 145 -0.15 -15.14 15.77
CA ARG A 145 0.52 -15.61 17.01
C ARG A 145 0.28 -14.79 18.30
N SER A 146 -0.90 -14.22 18.49
CA SER A 146 -1.29 -13.56 19.76
C SER A 146 -0.36 -12.41 20.17
N GLY A 147 0.22 -11.69 19.20
CA GLY A 147 0.91 -10.43 19.45
C GLY A 147 -0.04 -9.37 20.01
N PRO A 148 0.48 -8.21 20.47
CA PRO A 148 -0.38 -7.13 20.92
C PRO A 148 -1.32 -6.69 19.80
N VAL A 149 -2.58 -6.42 20.14
CA VAL A 149 -3.53 -5.79 19.22
C VAL A 149 -3.02 -4.41 18.86
N LEU A 150 -2.94 -4.13 17.56
CA LEU A 150 -2.44 -2.87 17.02
C LEU A 150 -3.61 -2.00 16.57
N THR A 151 -3.70 -0.76 17.06
CA THR A 151 -4.72 0.17 16.60
C THR A 151 -4.28 0.84 15.30
N VAL A 152 -5.16 0.85 14.30
CA VAL A 152 -4.95 1.61 13.07
C VAL A 152 -5.14 3.11 13.38
N PRO A 153 -4.17 3.98 13.07
CA PRO A 153 -4.34 5.41 13.25
C PRO A 153 -5.57 5.92 12.46
N LYS A 154 -6.42 6.75 13.09
CA LYS A 154 -7.64 7.27 12.45
C LYS A 154 -7.38 7.93 11.10
N ALA A 155 -6.29 8.69 11.00
CA ALA A 155 -5.86 9.36 9.78
C ALA A 155 -5.50 8.39 8.64
N ARG A 156 -5.26 7.10 8.92
CA ARG A 156 -4.87 6.06 7.96
C ARG A 156 -5.94 4.98 7.73
N MET A 157 -7.05 5.01 8.47
CA MET A 157 -8.17 4.07 8.27
C MET A 157 -8.67 4.07 6.82
N TYR A 158 -8.58 5.21 6.13
CA TYR A 158 -9.00 5.34 4.74
C TYR A 158 -8.31 4.35 3.79
N VAL A 159 -7.07 3.93 4.06
CA VAL A 159 -6.35 2.99 3.20
C VAL A 159 -7.08 1.66 3.10
N LEU A 160 -7.50 1.13 4.25
CA LEU A 160 -8.27 -0.13 4.31
C LEU A 160 -9.70 0.10 3.80
N LEU A 161 -10.37 1.15 4.27
CA LEU A 161 -11.77 1.40 3.94
C LEU A 161 -12.00 1.68 2.45
N GLN A 162 -11.14 2.48 1.82
CA GLN A 162 -11.24 2.75 0.38
C GLN A 162 -10.95 1.50 -0.45
N ASN A 163 -9.97 0.70 -0.04
CA ASN A 163 -9.70 -0.55 -0.72
C ASN A 163 -10.88 -1.52 -0.61
N LEU A 164 -11.42 -1.76 0.59
CA LEU A 164 -12.60 -2.61 0.77
C LEU A 164 -13.81 -2.10 -0.01
N ASN A 165 -14.03 -0.79 -0.03
CA ASN A 165 -15.15 -0.20 -0.76
C ASN A 165 -15.02 -0.42 -2.29
N GLY A 166 -13.80 -0.27 -2.81
CA GLY A 166 -13.51 -0.37 -4.25
C GLY A 166 -13.13 -1.76 -4.76
N LEU A 167 -12.95 -2.77 -3.89
CA LEU A 167 -12.42 -4.07 -4.28
C LEU A 167 -13.37 -4.83 -5.21
N ASP A 168 -12.98 -5.00 -6.48
CA ASP A 168 -13.73 -5.81 -7.43
C ASP A 168 -13.44 -7.30 -7.16
N LEU A 169 -14.44 -8.02 -6.67
CA LEU A 169 -14.30 -9.42 -6.26
C LEU A 169 -13.98 -10.36 -7.43
N LYS A 170 -14.29 -9.99 -8.68
CA LYS A 170 -13.92 -10.80 -9.84
C LYS A 170 -12.46 -10.58 -10.22
N ALA A 171 -12.02 -9.33 -10.26
CA ALA A 171 -10.66 -8.98 -10.64
C ALA A 171 -9.63 -9.34 -9.56
N ALA A 172 -9.98 -9.16 -8.28
CA ALA A 172 -9.09 -9.42 -7.15
C ALA A 172 -8.98 -10.90 -6.80
N ARG A 173 -9.83 -11.77 -7.34
CA ARG A 173 -9.90 -13.19 -6.93
C ARG A 173 -8.57 -13.91 -7.17
N MET A 174 -8.08 -14.56 -6.12
CA MET A 174 -6.96 -15.48 -6.21
C MET A 174 -7.38 -16.75 -6.99
N PRO A 175 -6.64 -17.18 -8.03
CA PRO A 175 -6.95 -18.41 -8.74
C PRO A 175 -6.93 -19.62 -7.80
N GLU A 176 -7.84 -20.58 -8.03
CA GLU A 176 -7.87 -21.83 -7.27
C GLU A 176 -6.53 -22.57 -7.41
N GLY A 177 -6.02 -23.11 -6.29
CA GLY A 177 -4.74 -23.84 -6.23
C GLY A 177 -3.49 -22.95 -6.24
N GLN A 178 -3.61 -21.62 -6.32
CA GLN A 178 -2.49 -20.71 -6.09
C GLN A 178 -2.54 -20.18 -4.65
N GLY A 179 -1.46 -20.31 -3.89
CA GLY A 179 -1.37 -19.85 -2.49
C GLY A 179 -1.59 -20.96 -1.45
N PRO A 180 -1.20 -20.75 -0.18
CA PRO A 180 -1.38 -21.76 0.87
C PRO A 180 -2.86 -22.06 1.10
N GLU A 181 -3.23 -23.29 1.46
CA GLU A 181 -4.61 -23.61 1.86
C GLU A 181 -5.09 -22.64 2.96
N TYR A 182 -6.28 -22.07 2.79
CA TYR A 182 -6.83 -21.09 3.72
C TYR A 182 -7.75 -21.77 4.74
N TYR A 183 -7.41 -21.57 6.00
CA TYR A 183 -8.30 -21.79 7.14
C TYR A 183 -8.38 -20.48 7.91
N MET A 184 -9.59 -20.05 8.30
CA MET A 184 -9.74 -18.85 9.14
C MET A 184 -8.93 -19.05 10.42
N GLY A 185 -8.13 -18.05 10.80
CA GLY A 185 -7.20 -18.19 11.92
C GLY A 185 -5.97 -19.05 11.61
N SER A 186 -5.56 -19.14 10.34
CA SER A 186 -4.26 -19.72 9.99
C SER A 186 -3.14 -19.03 10.78
N SER A 187 -2.16 -19.79 11.26
CA SER A 187 -1.13 -19.29 12.19
C SER A 187 -0.30 -18.11 11.68
N ASP A 188 -0.40 -17.79 10.39
CA ASP A 188 0.38 -16.77 9.70
C ASP A 188 -0.48 -15.62 9.12
N SER A 189 -1.81 -15.64 9.30
CA SER A 189 -2.71 -14.54 8.92
C SER A 189 -2.98 -13.59 10.09
N SER A 190 -3.04 -12.30 9.79
CA SER A 190 -3.54 -11.28 10.72
C SER A 190 -5.05 -11.17 10.62
N THR A 191 -5.73 -10.78 11.69
CA THR A 191 -7.17 -10.49 11.65
C THR A 191 -7.38 -9.00 11.78
N LEU A 192 -8.01 -8.39 10.77
CA LEU A 192 -8.49 -7.02 10.81
C LEU A 192 -9.85 -7.01 11.52
N ILE A 193 -10.01 -6.13 12.50
CA ILE A 193 -11.22 -5.99 13.30
C ILE A 193 -11.76 -4.57 13.10
N PHE A 194 -12.98 -4.48 12.55
CA PHE A 194 -13.68 -3.24 12.25
C PHE A 194 -14.79 -3.04 13.27
N LYS A 195 -14.74 -1.95 14.03
CA LYS A 195 -15.83 -1.56 14.92
C LYS A 195 -16.75 -0.60 14.18
N ALA A 196 -17.98 -1.04 13.90
CA ALA A 196 -18.98 -0.25 13.18
C ALA A 196 -20.37 -0.45 13.80
N SER A 197 -21.10 0.64 14.01
CA SER A 197 -22.48 0.61 14.54
C SER A 197 -22.63 -0.22 15.83
N GLY A 198 -21.65 -0.11 16.73
CA GLY A 198 -21.62 -0.83 18.01
C GLY A 198 -21.33 -2.34 17.92
N LYS A 199 -20.94 -2.85 16.75
CA LYS A 199 -20.56 -4.25 16.53
C LYS A 199 -19.13 -4.34 16.00
N ASN A 200 -18.50 -5.49 16.24
CA ASN A 200 -17.21 -5.82 15.65
C ASN A 200 -17.41 -6.75 14.45
N TYR A 201 -16.66 -6.48 13.39
CA TYR A 201 -16.60 -7.31 12.19
C TYR A 201 -15.15 -7.71 11.92
N THR A 202 -14.92 -8.94 11.45
CA THR A 202 -13.56 -9.46 11.24
C THR A 202 -13.29 -9.82 9.78
N LEU A 203 -12.06 -9.58 9.34
CA LEU A 203 -11.54 -9.97 8.03
C LEU A 203 -10.10 -10.44 8.17
N ASP A 204 -9.81 -11.67 7.75
CA ASP A 204 -8.44 -12.16 7.78
C ASP A 204 -7.64 -11.56 6.62
N TYR A 205 -6.37 -11.26 6.89
CA TYR A 205 -5.41 -10.73 5.94
C TYR A 205 -4.10 -11.51 6.04
N ASP A 206 -3.62 -12.03 4.91
CA ASP A 206 -2.31 -12.65 4.80
C ASP A 206 -1.30 -11.66 4.19
N PRO A 207 -0.34 -11.15 4.98
CA PRO A 207 0.67 -10.20 4.51
C PRO A 207 1.68 -10.81 3.52
N ALA A 208 1.88 -12.12 3.53
CA ALA A 208 2.84 -12.78 2.65
C ALA A 208 2.31 -12.89 1.22
N SER A 209 1.01 -13.16 1.07
CA SER A 209 0.35 -13.20 -0.24
C SER A 209 -0.37 -11.91 -0.61
N ASN A 210 -0.48 -10.95 0.32
CA ASN A 210 -1.27 -9.73 0.20
C ASN A 210 -2.74 -10.01 -0.16
N THR A 211 -3.40 -10.85 0.63
CA THR A 211 -4.78 -11.26 0.35
C THR A 211 -5.70 -11.15 1.55
N TYR A 212 -6.97 -10.83 1.29
CA TYR A 212 -8.06 -10.99 2.24
C TYR A 212 -8.64 -12.40 2.16
N GLY A 213 -8.91 -13.01 3.31
CA GLY A 213 -9.67 -14.25 3.43
C GLY A 213 -11.15 -13.98 3.65
N ILE A 214 -12.01 -14.39 2.72
CA ILE A 214 -13.47 -14.25 2.85
C ILE A 214 -14.11 -15.63 3.02
N ILE A 215 -14.74 -15.85 4.18
CA ILE A 215 -15.24 -17.17 4.61
C ILE A 215 -16.39 -17.66 3.73
N GLY A 216 -17.30 -16.77 3.32
CA GLY A 216 -18.41 -17.07 2.40
C GLY A 216 -17.99 -17.65 1.07
N GLY A 217 -16.74 -17.41 0.68
CA GLY A 217 -16.17 -17.95 -0.53
C GLY A 217 -15.59 -19.35 -0.39
N LYS A 218 -15.91 -20.13 0.66
CA LYS A 218 -15.28 -21.43 0.94
C LYS A 218 -13.75 -21.32 1.05
N GLY A 219 -13.26 -20.25 1.67
CA GLY A 219 -11.83 -19.95 1.75
C GLY A 219 -11.24 -19.33 0.48
N THR A 220 -12.07 -18.72 -0.36
CA THR A 220 -11.58 -17.89 -1.47
C THR A 220 -10.83 -16.68 -0.92
N ARG A 221 -9.70 -16.35 -1.55
CA ARG A 221 -8.90 -15.18 -1.24
C ARG A 221 -8.97 -14.13 -2.34
N PHE A 222 -8.75 -12.88 -1.94
CA PHE A 222 -8.78 -11.73 -2.85
C PHE A 222 -7.54 -10.88 -2.61
N TYR A 223 -6.78 -10.58 -3.67
CA TYR A 223 -5.61 -9.73 -3.59
C TYR A 223 -6.02 -8.31 -3.18
N ALA A 224 -5.35 -7.78 -2.16
CA ALA A 224 -5.51 -6.38 -1.77
C ALA A 224 -4.68 -5.47 -2.70
N ASP A 225 -4.89 -4.16 -2.56
CA ASP A 225 -4.08 -3.15 -3.25
C ASP A 225 -2.66 -3.07 -2.66
N ASP A 226 -1.70 -2.53 -3.42
CA ASP A 226 -0.32 -2.41 -2.95
C ASP A 226 -0.15 -1.38 -1.82
N GLN A 227 -1.03 -0.39 -1.72
CA GLN A 227 -1.07 0.55 -0.61
C GLN A 227 -1.53 -0.10 0.68
N VAL A 228 -2.43 -1.10 0.60
CA VAL A 228 -2.82 -1.90 1.76
C VAL A 228 -1.63 -2.70 2.26
N TRP A 229 -0.91 -3.36 1.35
CA TRP A 229 0.31 -4.08 1.71
C TRP A 229 1.31 -3.16 2.39
N LEU A 230 1.64 -2.02 1.78
CA LEU A 230 2.61 -1.07 2.32
C LEU A 230 2.18 -0.53 3.70
N PHE A 231 0.90 -0.20 3.85
CA PHE A 231 0.35 0.25 5.12
C PHE A 231 0.47 -0.84 6.19
N LEU A 232 0.10 -2.08 5.89
CA LEU A 232 0.19 -3.16 6.85
C LEU A 232 1.64 -3.56 7.15
N GLN A 233 2.62 -3.31 6.27
CA GLN A 233 4.04 -3.38 6.62
C GLN A 233 4.39 -2.39 7.73
N SER A 234 3.89 -1.15 7.69
CA SER A 234 4.17 -0.14 8.74
C SER A 234 3.64 -0.54 10.11
N LEU A 235 2.51 -1.26 10.14
CA LEU A 235 1.91 -1.74 11.39
C LEU A 235 2.54 -3.05 11.89
N LEU A 236 2.62 -4.05 11.02
CA LEU A 236 2.99 -5.42 11.42
C LEU A 236 4.50 -5.63 11.49
N ASN A 237 5.27 -4.84 10.74
CA ASN A 237 6.73 -4.94 10.64
C ASN A 237 7.36 -3.56 10.90
N SER A 238 6.96 -2.93 12.01
CA SER A 238 7.48 -1.64 12.46
C SER A 238 9.01 -1.69 12.59
N GLY A 239 9.72 -0.79 11.93
CA GLY A 239 11.19 -0.76 11.87
C GLY A 239 11.78 -1.43 10.64
N SER A 240 10.97 -1.98 9.73
CA SER A 240 11.44 -2.33 8.39
C SER A 240 11.61 -1.10 7.51
N VAL A 241 12.55 -1.14 6.55
CA VAL A 241 12.75 -0.06 5.57
C VAL A 241 11.48 0.35 4.81
N TRP A 242 10.55 -0.59 4.60
CA TRP A 242 9.29 -0.32 3.92
C TRP A 242 8.21 0.24 4.85
N ALA A 243 8.28 -0.06 6.15
CA ALA A 243 7.51 0.66 7.16
C ALA A 243 7.89 2.15 7.14
N ASP A 244 9.19 2.47 7.20
CA ASP A 244 9.69 3.85 7.14
C ASP A 244 9.20 4.57 5.88
N TYR A 245 9.27 3.90 4.71
CA TYR A 245 8.78 4.48 3.46
C TYR A 245 7.27 4.79 3.51
N GLY A 246 6.47 3.86 4.04
CA GLY A 246 5.03 4.03 4.21
C GLY A 246 4.70 5.22 5.13
N ASP A 247 5.44 5.37 6.23
CA ASP A 247 5.22 6.42 7.21
C ASP A 247 5.65 7.80 6.70
N LEU A 248 6.82 7.91 6.07
CA LEU A 248 7.28 9.17 5.46
C LEU A 248 6.38 9.60 4.29
N THR A 249 5.84 8.65 3.53
CA THR A 249 4.89 8.97 2.45
C THR A 249 3.62 9.59 2.99
N GLU A 250 3.07 9.01 4.08
CA GLU A 250 1.89 9.54 4.75
C GLU A 250 2.17 10.89 5.41
N GLN A 251 3.29 11.04 6.10
CA GLN A 251 3.70 12.31 6.68
C GLN A 251 3.79 13.40 5.60
N GLY A 252 4.45 13.12 4.47
CA GLY A 252 4.54 14.07 3.36
C GLY A 252 3.18 14.43 2.74
N ARG A 253 2.20 13.50 2.75
CA ARG A 253 0.82 13.77 2.31
C ARG A 253 0.13 14.75 3.26
N VAL A 254 0.17 14.47 4.56
CA VAL A 254 -0.43 15.31 5.60
C VAL A 254 0.18 16.72 5.60
N GLU A 255 1.50 16.83 5.49
CA GLU A 255 2.19 18.11 5.37
C GLU A 255 1.73 18.89 4.14
N ALA A 256 1.57 18.24 2.99
CA ALA A 256 1.13 18.88 1.76
C ALA A 256 -0.31 19.40 1.86
N GLU A 257 -1.21 18.63 2.48
CA GLU A 257 -2.60 19.05 2.72
C GLU A 257 -2.66 20.27 3.64
N ASN A 258 -1.86 20.28 4.70
CA ASN A 258 -1.77 21.41 5.63
C ASN A 258 -1.08 22.63 5.02
N SER A 259 -0.22 22.43 4.02
CA SER A 259 0.54 23.49 3.35
C SER A 259 -0.19 24.12 2.16
N SER A 260 -1.45 23.75 1.93
CA SER A 260 -2.32 24.26 0.86
C SER A 260 -2.54 25.77 0.94
N GLY A 261 -1.54 26.57 0.57
CA GLY A 261 -1.64 28.03 0.58
C GLY A 261 -0.37 28.83 0.27
N ASN A 262 0.84 28.31 0.49
CA ASN A 262 2.03 29.18 0.52
C ASN A 262 3.15 28.73 -0.41
N GLY A 263 2.99 28.98 -1.72
CA GLY A 263 4.09 28.97 -2.66
C GLY A 263 3.60 29.04 -4.10
N GLU A 264 4.07 30.03 -4.88
CA GLU A 264 3.90 29.96 -6.33
C GLU A 264 4.58 28.67 -6.82
N PRO A 265 3.86 27.78 -7.53
CA PRO A 265 4.44 26.56 -8.03
C PRO A 265 5.57 26.92 -8.98
N ASN A 266 6.81 26.56 -8.61
CA ASN A 266 7.93 26.65 -9.51
C ASN A 266 7.58 25.83 -10.76
N ASN A 267 7.38 26.49 -11.90
CA ASN A 267 6.92 25.86 -13.14
C ASN A 267 8.07 25.31 -14.00
N LYS A 268 9.31 25.38 -13.51
CA LYS A 268 10.48 24.84 -14.19
C LYS A 268 10.37 23.33 -14.37
N SER A 269 10.38 22.85 -15.61
CA SER A 269 10.62 21.42 -15.89
C SER A 269 12.12 21.13 -15.87
N TYR A 270 12.50 20.01 -15.28
CA TYR A 270 13.86 19.48 -15.30
C TYR A 270 14.10 18.66 -16.56
N LYS A 271 15.36 18.59 -17.01
CA LYS A 271 15.77 17.72 -18.12
C LYS A 271 15.65 16.25 -17.66
N PRO A 272 14.97 15.37 -18.42
CA PRO A 272 14.75 13.97 -18.02
C PRO A 272 16.04 13.23 -17.61
N ASP A 273 17.12 13.39 -18.38
CA ASP A 273 18.39 12.68 -18.16
C ASP A 273 19.09 13.02 -16.83
N ARG A 274 18.76 14.16 -16.22
CA ARG A 274 19.29 14.56 -14.89
C ARG A 274 18.62 13.81 -13.75
N LEU A 275 17.40 13.31 -13.98
CA LEU A 275 16.56 12.67 -12.98
C LEU A 275 16.43 11.16 -13.19
N GLN A 276 17.17 10.60 -14.15
CA GLN A 276 17.36 9.17 -14.27
C GLN A 276 18.17 8.65 -13.08
N VAL A 277 17.75 7.53 -12.51
CA VAL A 277 18.44 6.87 -11.39
C VAL A 277 19.24 5.70 -11.95
N SER A 278 20.54 5.67 -11.69
CA SER A 278 21.48 4.69 -12.24
C SER A 278 21.44 4.64 -13.78
N GLY A 279 21.28 5.81 -14.41
CA GLY A 279 21.19 5.98 -15.87
C GLY A 279 19.90 5.43 -16.48
N ARG A 280 18.85 5.19 -15.68
CA ARG A 280 17.57 4.64 -16.12
C ARG A 280 16.42 5.55 -15.72
N ASP A 281 15.50 5.77 -16.64
CA ASP A 281 14.20 6.37 -16.33
C ASP A 281 13.25 5.31 -15.75
N TYR A 282 12.02 5.73 -15.43
CA TYR A 282 11.00 4.82 -14.89
C TYR A 282 10.77 3.60 -15.80
N ASN A 283 10.62 3.81 -17.11
CA ASN A 283 10.31 2.73 -18.05
C ASN A 283 11.46 1.73 -18.12
N ALA A 284 12.71 2.21 -18.18
CA ALA A 284 13.89 1.36 -18.20
C ALA A 284 14.07 0.56 -16.90
N TRP A 285 13.65 1.11 -15.75
CA TRP A 285 13.57 0.38 -14.48
C TRP A 285 12.43 -0.64 -14.48
N GLU A 286 11.25 -0.29 -14.97
CA GLU A 286 10.11 -1.20 -15.07
C GLU A 286 10.48 -2.46 -15.88
N GLN A 287 11.24 -2.31 -16.97
CA GLN A 287 11.75 -3.46 -17.73
C GLN A 287 12.65 -4.39 -16.91
N GLN A 288 13.36 -3.89 -15.88
CA GLN A 288 14.13 -4.76 -14.96
C GLN A 288 13.21 -5.58 -14.05
N PHE A 289 12.07 -5.02 -13.63
CA PHE A 289 11.11 -5.74 -12.81
C PHE A 289 10.32 -6.80 -13.60
N LEU A 290 10.08 -6.56 -14.90
CA LEU A 290 9.40 -7.52 -15.79
C LEU A 290 10.16 -8.83 -16.00
N VAL A 291 11.49 -8.85 -15.80
CA VAL A 291 12.30 -10.07 -15.92
C VAL A 291 12.37 -10.89 -14.63
N LEU A 292 11.95 -10.32 -13.49
CA LEU A 292 11.92 -11.05 -12.22
C LEU A 292 10.82 -12.11 -12.25
N SER A 293 11.14 -13.29 -11.73
CA SER A 293 10.21 -14.42 -11.69
C SER A 293 9.25 -14.39 -10.51
N SER A 294 9.55 -13.61 -9.46
CA SER A 294 8.80 -13.54 -8.20
C SER A 294 8.33 -12.13 -7.85
N GLY A 295 7.34 -12.06 -6.95
CA GLY A 295 6.75 -10.85 -6.41
C GLY A 295 5.46 -11.16 -5.65
N ILE A 296 5.02 -10.24 -4.81
CA ILE A 296 3.73 -10.35 -4.10
C ILE A 296 2.67 -9.73 -5.01
N ARG A 297 1.60 -10.47 -5.30
CA ARG A 297 0.54 -9.96 -6.19
C ARG A 297 -0.29 -8.89 -5.48
N TYR A 298 -0.78 -7.94 -6.26
CA TYR A 298 -1.75 -6.95 -5.78
C TYR A 298 -2.81 -6.71 -6.86
N CYS A 299 -3.96 -6.20 -6.44
CA CYS A 299 -5.03 -5.77 -7.32
C CYS A 299 -5.42 -4.32 -7.00
N ASP A 300 -5.19 -3.42 -7.95
CA ASP A 300 -5.75 -2.08 -7.93
C ASP A 300 -7.09 -2.12 -8.65
N SER A 301 -8.14 -2.30 -7.86
CA SER A 301 -9.51 -2.35 -8.37
C SER A 301 -10.02 -1.00 -8.88
N SER A 302 -9.42 0.12 -8.47
CA SER A 302 -9.79 1.45 -8.95
C SER A 302 -9.37 1.66 -10.41
N LEU A 303 -8.24 1.07 -10.80
CA LEU A 303 -7.74 1.07 -12.18
C LEU A 303 -8.10 -0.21 -12.95
N GLY A 304 -8.67 -1.22 -12.28
CA GLY A 304 -8.92 -2.55 -12.85
C GLY A 304 -7.62 -3.24 -13.27
N THR A 305 -6.51 -2.94 -12.59
CA THR A 305 -5.19 -3.48 -12.90
C THR A 305 -4.72 -4.42 -11.80
N SER A 306 -3.92 -5.41 -12.17
CA SER A 306 -3.24 -6.29 -11.23
C SER A 306 -1.77 -6.32 -11.58
N GLY A 307 -0.94 -6.46 -10.56
CA GLY A 307 0.49 -6.40 -10.74
C GLY A 307 1.23 -7.16 -9.65
N PHE A 308 2.52 -6.85 -9.55
CA PHE A 308 3.40 -7.42 -8.54
C PHE A 308 4.11 -6.29 -7.80
N ILE A 309 4.11 -6.39 -6.49
CA ILE A 309 5.07 -5.77 -5.58
C ILE A 309 6.36 -6.56 -5.73
N GLN A 310 7.43 -5.89 -6.15
CA GLN A 310 8.68 -6.55 -6.50
C GLN A 310 9.86 -5.82 -5.90
N MET A 311 10.89 -6.57 -5.54
CA MET A 311 12.06 -6.06 -4.84
C MET A 311 13.34 -6.50 -5.58
N ILE A 312 14.32 -5.61 -5.65
CA ILE A 312 15.68 -5.87 -6.15
C ILE A 312 16.66 -5.48 -5.05
N GLY A 313 17.63 -6.34 -4.77
CA GLY A 313 18.69 -6.10 -3.79
C GLY A 313 19.20 -7.41 -3.20
N GLN A 314 20.34 -7.36 -2.51
CA GLN A 314 20.87 -8.50 -1.74
C GLN A 314 20.76 -8.23 -0.24
N GLY A 315 20.36 -9.25 0.54
CA GLY A 315 20.26 -9.17 1.99
C GLY A 315 18.82 -9.09 2.50
N ASN A 316 18.68 -8.78 3.79
CA ASN A 316 17.38 -8.73 4.47
C ASN A 316 16.56 -7.47 4.15
N GLU A 317 17.19 -6.43 3.60
CA GLU A 317 16.55 -5.18 3.20
C GLU A 317 16.83 -4.93 1.71
N PRO A 318 15.82 -4.96 0.83
CA PRO A 318 16.05 -4.76 -0.60
C PRO A 318 16.40 -3.30 -0.91
N ASP A 319 17.24 -3.11 -1.93
CA ASP A 319 17.70 -1.79 -2.39
C ASP A 319 16.61 -0.99 -3.11
N VAL A 320 15.75 -1.70 -3.85
CA VAL A 320 14.74 -1.11 -4.73
C VAL A 320 13.42 -1.85 -4.58
N LEU A 321 12.33 -1.11 -4.40
CA LEU A 321 10.96 -1.62 -4.34
C LEU A 321 10.13 -1.05 -5.49
N ARG A 322 9.34 -1.89 -6.15
CA ARG A 322 8.29 -1.48 -7.09
C ARG A 322 6.92 -1.74 -6.46
N LEU A 323 6.10 -0.69 -6.44
CA LEU A 323 4.69 -0.69 -6.05
C LEU A 323 3.91 -0.05 -7.19
N GLY A 324 3.11 -0.82 -7.92
CA GLY A 324 2.32 -0.32 -9.04
C GLY A 324 3.07 0.63 -9.97
N GLN A 325 2.72 1.91 -9.95
CA GLN A 325 3.32 2.98 -10.76
C GLN A 325 4.49 3.72 -10.07
N THR A 326 5.06 3.13 -9.04
CA THR A 326 6.08 3.71 -8.16
C THR A 326 7.29 2.80 -8.05
N ILE A 327 8.48 3.39 -8.12
CA ILE A 327 9.77 2.72 -7.90
C ILE A 327 10.54 3.50 -6.84
N VAL A 328 10.89 2.84 -5.75
CA VAL A 328 11.52 3.42 -4.57
C VAL A 328 12.94 2.88 -4.45
N PHE A 329 13.89 3.75 -4.18
CA PHE A 329 15.30 3.43 -3.94
C PHE A 329 15.65 3.77 -2.49
N ALA A 330 16.12 2.77 -1.73
CA ALA A 330 16.36 2.87 -0.30
C ALA A 330 17.84 2.97 0.10
N THR A 331 18.75 2.71 -0.85
CA THR A 331 20.20 2.68 -0.59
C THR A 331 20.96 3.63 -1.52
N ASP A 332 22.20 3.94 -1.14
CA ASP A 332 23.06 4.89 -1.85
C ASP A 332 23.77 4.29 -3.08
N ALA A 333 23.53 3.00 -3.34
CA ALA A 333 23.96 2.27 -4.54
C ALA A 333 23.32 2.83 -5.83
N ASN A 334 22.17 3.48 -5.71
CA ASN A 334 21.45 4.08 -6.82
C ASN A 334 21.55 5.61 -6.74
N ARG A 335 21.98 6.25 -7.83
CA ARG A 335 22.17 7.71 -7.88
C ARG A 335 21.86 8.29 -9.26
N THR A 336 21.49 9.56 -9.32
CA THR A 336 21.36 10.26 -10.59
C THR A 336 22.71 10.65 -11.17
N SER A 337 22.73 11.09 -12.44
CA SER A 337 23.94 11.59 -13.11
C SER A 337 24.57 12.81 -12.41
N ASP A 338 23.77 13.62 -11.72
CA ASP A 338 24.25 14.74 -10.89
C ASP A 338 24.71 14.30 -9.47
N GLY A 339 24.65 12.99 -9.20
CA GLY A 339 25.03 12.39 -7.93
C GLY A 339 23.97 12.53 -6.83
N ILE A 340 22.71 12.83 -7.17
CA ILE A 340 21.60 12.82 -6.20
C ILE A 340 21.37 11.37 -5.76
N GLY A 341 21.31 11.14 -4.46
CA GLY A 341 21.24 9.80 -3.87
C GLY A 341 20.79 9.84 -2.42
N VAL A 342 20.50 8.67 -1.88
CA VAL A 342 20.25 8.46 -0.44
C VAL A 342 21.45 8.95 0.37
N GLY A 343 21.18 9.59 1.50
CA GLY A 343 22.16 10.15 2.43
C GLY A 343 22.55 11.61 2.20
N LEU A 344 22.19 12.21 1.05
CA LEU A 344 22.47 13.63 0.80
C LEU A 344 21.63 14.54 1.69
N THR A 345 22.20 15.66 2.12
CA THR A 345 21.48 16.74 2.81
C THR A 345 20.63 17.57 1.86
N ALA A 346 19.64 18.26 2.40
CA ALA A 346 18.82 19.24 1.66
C ALA A 346 19.67 20.25 0.88
N ASP A 347 20.70 20.83 1.51
CA ASP A 347 21.59 21.81 0.88
C ASP A 347 22.40 21.23 -0.28
N GLU A 348 22.87 20.00 -0.16
CA GLU A 348 23.57 19.31 -1.24
C GLU A 348 22.66 19.04 -2.43
N VAL A 349 21.40 18.64 -2.17
CA VAL A 349 20.39 18.45 -3.20
C VAL A 349 20.12 19.76 -3.94
N VAL A 350 19.88 20.87 -3.23
CA VAL A 350 19.64 22.18 -3.85
C VAL A 350 20.87 22.63 -4.66
N ARG A 351 22.09 22.44 -4.14
CA ARG A 351 23.31 22.82 -4.86
C ARG A 351 23.51 22.05 -6.16
N LYS A 352 23.18 20.76 -6.17
CA LYS A 352 23.37 19.87 -7.32
C LYS A 352 22.23 19.97 -8.33
N LEU A 353 20.99 19.88 -7.87
CA LEU A 353 19.81 19.76 -8.71
C LEU A 353 19.05 21.09 -8.84
N GLY A 354 19.01 21.89 -7.78
CA GLY A 354 18.21 23.11 -7.66
C GLY A 354 16.95 22.91 -6.81
N GLU A 355 16.19 24.00 -6.65
CA GLU A 355 14.95 24.00 -5.87
C GLU A 355 13.87 23.07 -6.46
N PRO A 356 13.17 22.28 -5.63
CA PRO A 356 12.08 21.43 -6.10
C PRO A 356 10.88 22.25 -6.60
N ASN A 357 9.96 21.56 -7.28
CA ASN A 357 8.71 22.14 -7.76
C ASN A 357 7.62 22.16 -6.68
N ALA A 358 7.64 21.17 -5.79
CA ALA A 358 6.82 21.11 -4.59
C ALA A 358 7.67 20.60 -3.43
N LYS A 359 7.48 21.19 -2.24
CA LYS A 359 8.33 20.98 -1.08
C LYS A 359 7.49 20.96 0.19
N THR A 360 7.64 19.90 0.95
CA THR A 360 7.30 19.85 2.38
C THR A 360 8.57 19.56 3.18
N ASP A 361 8.48 19.46 4.49
CA ASP A 361 9.62 19.07 5.34
C ASP A 361 10.09 17.65 5.00
N THR A 362 9.13 16.77 4.71
CA THR A 362 9.39 15.36 4.42
C THR A 362 9.56 15.04 2.94
N LYS A 363 8.85 15.71 2.02
CA LYS A 363 8.80 15.30 0.61
C LYS A 363 9.07 16.45 -0.34
N TRP A 364 10.07 16.25 -1.21
CA TRP A 364 10.40 17.17 -2.29
C TRP A 364 10.11 16.51 -3.63
N SER A 365 9.53 17.26 -4.57
CA SER A 365 9.08 16.72 -5.85
C SER A 365 9.59 17.55 -7.02
N TYR A 366 10.06 16.88 -8.05
CA TYR A 366 10.65 17.46 -9.26
C TYR A 366 9.85 17.09 -10.50
N ARG A 367 9.65 18.08 -11.36
CA ARG A 367 8.82 18.00 -12.57
C ARG A 367 9.64 17.54 -13.77
N ILE A 368 9.15 16.52 -14.47
CA ILE A 368 9.65 16.06 -15.78
C ILE A 368 8.51 16.14 -16.79
N GLY A 369 8.62 17.09 -17.74
CA GLY A 369 7.50 17.44 -18.61
C GLY A 369 6.40 18.13 -17.82
N ASP A 370 5.18 17.60 -17.87
CA ASP A 370 4.02 18.20 -17.21
C ASP A 370 3.74 17.65 -15.81
N TYR A 371 4.50 16.66 -15.35
CA TYR A 371 4.19 15.90 -14.14
C TYR A 371 5.35 15.90 -13.15
N LEU A 372 5.03 15.88 -11.85
CA LEU A 372 5.97 15.54 -10.79
C LEU A 372 6.24 14.03 -10.85
N LYS A 373 7.48 13.64 -11.14
CA LYS A 373 7.83 12.23 -11.39
C LYS A 373 9.03 11.73 -10.60
N PHE A 374 9.85 12.64 -10.08
CA PHE A 374 10.99 12.29 -9.25
C PHE A 374 10.80 12.94 -7.89
N HIS A 375 10.85 12.15 -6.84
CA HIS A 375 10.63 12.62 -5.47
C HIS A 375 11.79 12.20 -4.58
N LEU A 376 12.05 13.03 -3.58
CA LEU A 376 12.99 12.75 -2.50
C LEU A 376 12.20 12.80 -1.20
N LEU A 377 12.31 11.75 -0.39
CA LEU A 377 11.79 11.74 0.97
C LEU A 377 12.95 11.95 1.93
N PHE A 378 12.78 12.86 2.87
CA PHE A 378 13.77 13.26 3.84
C PHE A 378 13.43 12.72 5.22
N GLU A 379 14.47 12.29 5.92
CA GLU A 379 14.42 11.94 7.33
C GLU A 379 15.67 12.52 7.99
N GLN A 380 15.50 13.20 9.13
CA GLN A 380 16.61 13.83 9.86
C GLN A 380 17.48 14.74 8.97
N GLY A 381 16.86 15.46 8.03
CA GLY A 381 17.52 16.40 7.12
C GLY A 381 18.34 15.77 5.98
N LYS A 382 18.26 14.44 5.81
CA LYS A 382 18.93 13.71 4.72
C LYS A 382 17.92 12.95 3.87
N VAL A 383 18.24 12.75 2.60
CA VAL A 383 17.45 11.91 1.69
C VAL A 383 17.46 10.48 2.22
N ARG A 384 16.29 9.98 2.60
CA ARG A 384 16.08 8.59 3.01
C ARG A 384 15.67 7.71 1.81
N PHE A 385 14.83 8.24 0.94
CA PHE A 385 14.37 7.54 -0.26
C PHE A 385 14.42 8.45 -1.49
N MET A 386 14.77 7.87 -2.64
CA MET A 386 14.43 8.43 -3.94
C MET A 386 13.27 7.67 -4.54
N VAL A 387 12.38 8.36 -5.25
CA VAL A 387 11.19 7.75 -5.82
C VAL A 387 10.98 8.22 -7.25
N LEU A 388 10.75 7.27 -8.15
CA LEU A 388 10.23 7.53 -9.49
C LEU A 388 8.76 7.14 -9.54
N THR A 389 7.92 8.02 -10.08
CA THR A 389 6.49 7.76 -10.27
C THR A 389 6.09 7.98 -11.73
N MET A 390 5.07 7.25 -12.14
CA MET A 390 4.30 7.55 -13.33
C MET A 390 2.93 8.10 -12.94
N PRO A 391 2.42 9.13 -13.63
CA PRO A 391 1.04 9.57 -13.45
C PRO A 391 0.07 8.47 -13.93
N ALA A 392 -0.97 8.25 -13.13
CA ALA A 392 -2.04 7.30 -13.39
C ALA A 392 -2.98 7.70 -14.53
#